data_AF-A0A4Y2GW23-F1
#
_entry.id   AF-A0A4Y2GW23-F1
#
_cell.length_a   1.000
_cell.length_b   1.000
_cell.length_c   1.000
_cell.angle_alpha   90.00
_cell.angle_beta   90.00
_cell.angle_gamma   90.00
#
_symmetry.space_group_name_H-M   'P 1'
#
loop_
_entity.id
_entity.type
_entity.pdbx_description
1 polymer ?
#
loop_
_entity_poly.entity_id
_entity_poly.type
_entity_poly.pdbx_seq_one_letter_code
_entity_poly.pdbx_strand_id
1 'polypeptide(L)'
;MDTLKVQRKSLRIAFTVAAKNMRQHLEVLEADGKDLGKLSSLHSQLDEKFSRLEVIQKEIHALLLEDTSTHSEFEADFEAAESYRDSYLELKTKVEASLKSSRGLMKYSSMDNAPKLKLPKFELKKFSGDPKEFLTF
;
A
#
# COMPACT_ATOMS: atom_id res chain seq x y z
N MET A 1 -5.78 -11.28 -33.13
CA MET A 1 -6.56 -10.36 -32.27
C MET A 1 -7.43 -11.11 -31.24
N ASP A 2 -8.28 -12.05 -31.65
CA ASP A 2 -9.25 -12.70 -30.74
C ASP A 2 -8.62 -13.48 -29.59
N THR A 3 -7.54 -14.23 -29.84
CA THR A 3 -6.80 -14.96 -28.79
C THR A 3 -6.30 -14.02 -27.68
N LEU A 4 -5.76 -12.85 -28.06
CA LEU A 4 -5.29 -11.85 -27.11
C LEU A 4 -6.46 -11.25 -26.31
N LYS A 5 -7.59 -10.96 -26.96
CA LYS A 5 -8.80 -10.48 -26.27
C LYS A 5 -9.31 -11.50 -25.23
N VAL A 6 -9.28 -12.80 -25.54
CA VAL A 6 -9.64 -13.88 -24.61
C VAL A 6 -8.65 -13.97 -23.45
N GLN A 7 -7.34 -13.95 -23.75
CA GLN A 7 -6.30 -13.97 -22.72
C GLN A 7 -6.41 -12.77 -21.78
N ARG A 8 -6.60 -11.56 -22.32
CA ARG A 8 -6.84 -10.34 -21.55
C ARG A 8 -8.04 -10.47 -20.63
N LYS A 9 -9.16 -11.03 -21.11
CA LYS A 9 -10.35 -11.25 -20.29
C LYS A 9 -10.03 -12.14 -19.08
N SER A 10 -9.32 -13.24 -19.30
CA SER A 10 -8.88 -14.13 -18.21
C SER A 10 -7.97 -13.41 -17.22
N LEU A 11 -7.01 -12.61 -17.71
CA LEU A 11 -6.08 -11.86 -16.86
C LEU A 11 -6.78 -10.74 -16.06
N ARG A 12 -7.73 -10.02 -16.66
CA ARG A 12 -8.57 -9.03 -15.98
C ARG A 12 -9.33 -9.67 -14.82
N ILE A 13 -9.94 -10.84 -15.01
CA ILE A 13 -10.63 -11.59 -13.94
C ILE A 13 -9.65 -11.96 -12.83
N ALA A 14 -8.49 -12.54 -13.19
CA ALA A 14 -7.48 -12.95 -12.22
C ALA A 14 -6.92 -11.76 -11.41
N PHE A 15 -6.67 -10.62 -12.07
CA PHE A 15 -6.26 -9.39 -11.41
C PHE A 15 -7.35 -8.89 -10.45
N THR A 16 -8.61 -8.81 -10.88
CA THR A 16 -9.71 -8.31 -10.05
C THR A 16 -9.88 -9.15 -8.78
N VAL A 17 -9.76 -10.47 -8.89
CA VAL A 17 -9.80 -11.37 -7.72
C VAL A 17 -8.62 -11.10 -6.78
N ALA A 18 -7.40 -11.00 -7.30
CA ALA A 18 -6.22 -10.70 -6.49
C ALA A 18 -6.31 -9.32 -5.80
N ALA A 19 -6.77 -8.31 -6.53
CA ALA A 19 -6.97 -6.95 -6.03
C ALA A 19 -8.02 -6.92 -4.90
N LYS A 20 -9.13 -7.66 -5.07
CA LYS A 20 -10.15 -7.82 -4.02
C LYS A 20 -9.57 -8.47 -2.77
N ASN A 21 -8.82 -9.56 -2.92
CA ASN A 21 -8.20 -10.25 -1.80
C ASN A 21 -7.21 -9.35 -1.04
N MET A 22 -6.45 -8.52 -1.77
CA MET A 22 -5.55 -7.55 -1.15
C MET A 22 -6.28 -6.46 -0.39
N ARG A 23 -7.36 -5.90 -0.96
CA ARG A 23 -8.20 -4.89 -0.28
C ARG A 23 -8.73 -5.42 1.05
N GLN A 24 -9.31 -6.61 1.03
CA GLN A 24 -9.81 -7.26 2.24
C GLN A 24 -8.69 -7.48 3.28
N HIS A 25 -7.49 -7.85 2.83
CA HIS A 25 -6.35 -8.03 3.73
C HIS A 25 -5.82 -6.71 4.31
N LEU A 26 -5.86 -5.61 3.56
CA LEU A 26 -5.52 -4.28 4.06
C LEU A 26 -6.50 -3.83 5.14
N GLU A 27 -7.80 -4.02 4.92
CA GLU A 27 -8.85 -3.69 5.90
C GLU A 27 -8.67 -4.47 7.22
N VAL A 28 -8.38 -5.77 7.14
CA VAL A 28 -8.10 -6.60 8.32
C VAL A 28 -6.80 -6.16 9.01
N LEU A 29 -5.76 -5.81 8.25
CA LEU A 29 -4.49 -5.37 8.83
C LEU A 29 -4.64 -4.06 9.61
N GLU A 30 -5.47 -3.12 9.14
CA GLU A 30 -5.78 -1.88 9.84
C GLU A 30 -6.52 -2.13 11.17
N ALA A 31 -7.31 -3.22 11.27
CA ALA A 31 -8.03 -3.59 12.49
C ALA A 31 -7.18 -4.39 13.49
N ASP A 32 -6.45 -5.42 13.02
CA ASP A 32 -5.82 -6.44 13.89
C ASP A 32 -4.29 -6.30 14.03
N GLY A 33 -3.65 -5.46 13.20
CA GLY A 33 -2.21 -5.12 13.30
C GLY A 33 -1.22 -6.28 13.08
N LYS A 34 -1.70 -7.47 12.72
CA LYS A 34 -0.89 -8.69 12.51
C LYS A 34 -1.30 -9.37 11.21
N ASP A 35 -0.42 -9.30 10.20
CA ASP A 35 -0.19 -10.29 9.11
C ASP A 35 0.57 -9.64 7.92
N LEU A 36 1.74 -9.06 8.17
CA LEU A 36 2.54 -8.41 7.13
C LEU A 36 3.09 -9.40 6.08
N GLY A 37 3.37 -10.64 6.50
CA GLY A 37 3.91 -11.68 5.61
C GLY A 37 2.94 -12.03 4.50
N LYS A 38 1.66 -12.23 4.83
CA LYS A 38 0.62 -12.48 3.84
C LYS A 38 0.36 -11.26 2.96
N LEU A 39 0.41 -10.04 3.52
CA LEU A 39 0.29 -8.82 2.72
C LEU A 39 1.39 -8.73 1.65
N SER A 40 2.65 -9.05 2.02
CA SER A 40 3.76 -9.09 1.06
C SER A 40 3.54 -10.14 -0.03
N SER A 41 3.07 -11.34 0.33
CA SER A 41 2.78 -12.40 -0.66
C SER A 41 1.66 -12.01 -1.63
N LEU A 42 0.57 -11.43 -1.11
CA LEU A 42 -0.54 -10.94 -1.93
C LEU A 42 -0.11 -9.80 -2.84
N HIS A 43 0.77 -8.92 -2.37
CA HIS A 43 1.35 -7.86 -3.19
C HIS A 43 2.15 -8.42 -4.37
N SER A 44 3.04 -9.40 -4.14
CA SER A 44 3.78 -10.07 -5.22
C SER A 44 2.85 -10.77 -6.22
N GLN A 45 1.78 -11.41 -5.74
CA GLN A 45 0.79 -12.04 -6.62
C GLN A 45 0.01 -11.03 -7.47
N LEU A 46 -0.32 -9.86 -6.92
CA LEU A 46 -0.96 -8.80 -7.70
C LEU A 46 0.00 -8.25 -8.74
N ASP A 47 1.26 -8.03 -8.36
CA ASP A 47 2.31 -7.51 -9.24
C ASP A 47 2.50 -8.42 -10.47
N GLU A 48 2.70 -9.72 -10.25
CA GLU A 48 2.83 -10.71 -11.34
C GLU A 48 1.63 -10.68 -12.29
N LYS A 49 0.40 -10.65 -11.74
CA LYS A 49 -0.82 -10.63 -12.55
C LYS A 49 -0.97 -9.33 -13.33
N PHE A 50 -0.63 -8.20 -12.71
CA PHE A 50 -0.65 -6.90 -13.37
C PHE A 50 0.38 -6.82 -14.49
N SER A 51 1.62 -7.25 -14.27
CA SER A 51 2.65 -7.26 -15.32
C SER A 51 2.21 -8.09 -16.54
N ARG A 52 1.63 -9.27 -16.31
CA ARG A 52 1.09 -10.11 -17.40
C ARG A 52 -0.07 -9.44 -18.12
N LEU A 53 -0.96 -8.78 -17.39
CA LEU A 53 -2.08 -8.03 -17.97
C LEU A 53 -1.58 -6.84 -18.80
N GLU A 54 -0.57 -6.11 -18.31
CA GLU A 54 -0.02 -4.93 -18.97
C GLU A 54 0.65 -5.29 -20.31
N VAL A 55 1.38 -6.41 -20.37
CA VAL A 55 1.98 -6.91 -21.62
C VAL A 55 0.90 -7.15 -22.69
N ILE A 56 -0.15 -7.90 -22.35
CA ILE A 56 -1.24 -8.19 -23.29
C ILE A 56 -2.01 -6.92 -23.68
N GLN A 57 -2.18 -5.97 -22.76
CA GLN A 57 -2.80 -4.68 -23.08
C GLN A 57 -1.95 -3.88 -24.09
N LYS A 58 -0.63 -3.83 -23.91
CA LYS A 58 0.30 -3.16 -24.84
C LYS A 58 0.29 -3.79 -26.23
N GLU A 59 0.27 -5.13 -26.30
CA GLU A 59 0.17 -5.86 -27.57
C GLU A 59 -1.14 -5.56 -28.31
N ILE A 60 -2.27 -5.57 -27.59
CA ILE A 60 -3.58 -5.23 -28.19
C ILE A 60 -3.61 -3.78 -28.65
N HIS A 61 -3.06 -2.86 -27.85
CA HIS A 61 -2.98 -1.45 -28.21
C HIS A 61 -2.17 -1.21 -29.48
N ALA A 62 -1.02 -1.88 -29.62
CA ALA A 62 -0.19 -1.78 -30.83
C ALA A 62 -0.96 -2.25 -32.08
N LEU A 63 -1.70 -3.36 -31.98
CA LEU A 63 -2.52 -3.89 -33.08
C LEU A 63 -3.70 -2.97 -33.44
N LEU A 64 -4.32 -2.32 -32.45
CA LEU A 64 -5.42 -1.38 -32.69
C LEU A 64 -4.95 -0.06 -33.30
N LEU A 65 -3.74 0.40 -32.95
CA LEU A 65 -3.19 1.65 -33.48
C LEU A 65 -2.92 1.56 -35.00
N GLU A 66 -2.61 0.37 -35.50
CA GLU A 66 -2.44 0.11 -36.94
C GLU A 66 -3.79 0.07 -37.69
N ASP A 67 -4.90 -0.23 -37.00
CA ASP A 67 -6.24 -0.31 -37.57
C ASP A 67 -7.03 0.98 -37.32
N THR A 68 -6.86 1.95 -38.22
CA THR A 68 -7.51 3.28 -38.18
C THR A 68 -9.04 3.25 -38.24
N SER A 69 -9.67 2.08 -38.39
CA SER A 69 -11.10 1.93 -38.60
C SER A 69 -11.96 1.90 -37.31
N THR A 70 -11.36 1.73 -36.12
CA THR A 70 -12.09 1.47 -34.86
C THR A 70 -11.76 2.44 -33.71
N HIS A 71 -11.92 3.75 -33.94
CA HIS A 71 -11.57 4.78 -32.95
C HIS A 71 -12.37 4.69 -31.62
N SER A 72 -13.66 4.32 -31.70
CA SER A 72 -14.52 4.21 -30.50
C SER A 72 -14.20 2.97 -29.66
N GLU A 73 -13.91 1.83 -30.29
CA GLU A 73 -13.51 0.61 -29.56
C GLU A 73 -12.16 0.78 -28.87
N PHE A 74 -11.23 1.49 -29.54
CA PHE A 74 -9.93 1.82 -28.98
C PHE A 74 -10.05 2.68 -27.72
N GLU A 75 -10.86 3.75 -27.77
CA GLU A 75 -11.01 4.67 -26.65
C GLU A 75 -11.59 3.98 -25.41
N ALA A 76 -12.67 3.20 -25.59
CA ALA A 76 -13.26 2.44 -24.49
C ALA A 76 -12.28 1.39 -23.90
N ASP A 77 -11.45 0.76 -24.74
CA ASP A 77 -10.47 -0.22 -24.28
C ASP A 77 -9.28 0.43 -23.56
N PHE A 78 -8.87 1.61 -24.02
CA PHE A 78 -7.83 2.42 -23.39
C PHE A 78 -8.26 2.89 -22.00
N GLU A 79 -9.46 3.47 -21.88
CA GLU A 79 -10.03 3.89 -20.59
C GLU A 79 -10.12 2.71 -19.61
N ALA A 80 -10.58 1.55 -20.10
CA ALA A 80 -10.61 0.35 -19.29
C ALA A 80 -9.21 -0.07 -18.83
N ALA A 81 -8.18 0.04 -19.68
CA ALA A 81 -6.79 -0.28 -19.32
C ALA A 81 -6.25 0.66 -18.23
N GLU A 82 -6.48 1.97 -18.35
CA GLU A 82 -6.09 2.95 -17.34
C GLU A 82 -6.75 2.69 -15.99
N SER A 83 -8.03 2.34 -15.96
CA SER A 83 -8.71 1.96 -14.71
C SER A 83 -8.00 0.80 -13.96
N TYR A 84 -7.47 -0.19 -14.68
CA TYR A 84 -6.67 -1.25 -14.05
C TYR A 84 -5.31 -0.75 -13.55
N ARG A 85 -4.66 0.18 -14.27
CA ARG A 85 -3.40 0.81 -13.83
C ARG A 85 -3.61 1.62 -12.56
N ASP A 86 -4.65 2.46 -12.53
CA ASP A 86 -5.00 3.27 -11.37
C ASP A 86 -5.28 2.39 -10.16
N SER A 87 -6.09 1.34 -10.32
CA SER A 87 -6.40 0.41 -9.23
C SER A 87 -5.15 -0.30 -8.70
N TYR A 88 -4.22 -0.69 -9.58
CA TYR A 88 -2.94 -1.28 -9.18
C TYR A 88 -2.06 -0.26 -8.41
N LEU A 89 -1.93 0.96 -8.91
CA LEU A 89 -1.12 2.01 -8.28
C LEU A 89 -1.67 2.42 -6.91
N GLU A 90 -2.99 2.55 -6.79
CA GLU A 90 -3.65 2.82 -5.51
C GLU A 90 -3.30 1.73 -4.48
N LEU A 91 -3.46 0.46 -4.85
CA LEU A 91 -3.19 -0.67 -3.98
C LEU A 91 -1.70 -0.78 -3.61
N LYS A 92 -0.81 -0.62 -4.59
CA LYS A 92 0.64 -0.60 -4.37
C LYS A 92 1.03 0.48 -3.37
N THR A 93 0.51 1.70 -3.55
CA THR A 93 0.80 2.83 -2.66
C THR A 93 0.33 2.55 -1.24
N LYS A 94 -0.88 1.99 -1.07
CA LYS A 94 -1.40 1.61 0.26
C LYS A 94 -0.52 0.55 0.93
N VAL A 95 -0.16 -0.52 0.21
CA VAL A 95 0.74 -1.56 0.74
C VAL A 95 2.08 -0.98 1.18
N GLU A 96 2.71 -0.15 0.34
CA GLU A 96 3.98 0.49 0.68
C GLU A 96 3.87 1.37 1.93
N ALA A 97 2.75 2.11 2.07
CA ALA A 97 2.48 2.92 3.25
C ALA A 97 2.33 2.06 4.52
N SER A 98 1.55 0.98 4.46
CA SER A 98 1.37 0.05 5.59
C SER A 98 2.70 -0.60 6.01
N LEU A 99 3.52 -1.02 5.04
CA LEU A 99 4.85 -1.58 5.30
C LEU A 99 5.79 -0.54 5.93
N LYS A 100 5.80 0.70 5.44
CA LYS A 100 6.62 1.80 6.00
C LYS A 100 6.19 2.15 7.42
N SER A 101 4.87 2.23 7.67
CA SER A 101 4.31 2.52 9.01
C SER A 101 4.74 1.46 10.04
N SER A 102 4.65 0.18 9.69
CA SER A 102 5.11 -0.92 10.57
C SER A 102 6.60 -0.81 10.95
N ARG A 103 7.45 -0.36 10.01
CA ARG A 103 8.89 -0.18 10.23
C ARG A 103 9.19 1.05 11.08
N GLY A 104 8.36 2.10 11.00
CA GLY A 104 8.42 3.26 11.88
C GLY A 104 8.12 2.94 13.35
N LEU A 105 7.13 2.06 13.59
CA LEU A 105 6.79 1.54 14.93
C LEU A 105 7.92 0.71 15.56
N MET A 106 8.60 -0.11 14.76
CA MET A 106 9.76 -0.92 15.21
C MET A 106 10.93 -0.10 15.77
N LYS A 107 11.10 1.17 15.35
CA LYS A 107 12.17 2.03 15.89
C LYS A 107 11.89 2.53 17.32
N TYR A 108 10.64 2.49 17.78
CA TYR A 108 10.27 2.96 19.12
C TYR A 108 9.93 1.83 20.10
N SER A 109 9.65 0.61 19.64
CA SER A 109 9.35 -0.54 20.51
C SER A 109 10.57 -1.32 20.98
N SER A 110 11.79 -1.01 20.50
CA SER A 110 13.02 -1.62 20.98
C SER A 110 13.55 -0.95 22.27
N MET A 111 12.69 -0.74 23.27
CA MET A 111 13.12 -0.38 24.64
C MET A 111 13.07 -1.56 25.62
N ASP A 112 12.58 -2.73 25.23
CA ASP A 112 12.48 -3.88 26.14
C ASP A 112 13.85 -4.51 26.51
N ASN A 113 14.93 -4.12 25.83
CA ASN A 113 16.30 -4.49 26.18
C ASN A 113 17.19 -3.29 26.50
N ALA A 114 16.60 -2.12 26.78
CA ALA A 114 17.40 -1.00 27.26
C ALA A 114 18.00 -1.39 28.63
N PRO A 115 19.33 -1.26 28.85
CA PRO A 115 19.88 -1.43 30.18
C PRO A 115 19.12 -0.50 31.13
N LYS A 116 18.71 -1.01 32.29
CA LYS A 116 17.99 -0.23 33.31
C LYS A 116 18.88 0.90 33.79
N LEU A 117 18.89 2.01 33.05
CA LEU A 117 19.59 3.23 33.42
C LEU A 117 18.87 3.76 34.66
N LYS A 118 19.55 3.66 35.81
CA LYS A 118 19.07 4.29 37.02
C LYS A 118 19.18 5.80 36.79
N LEU A 119 18.04 6.45 36.62
CA LEU A 119 18.00 7.91 36.57
C LEU A 119 18.51 8.47 37.92
N PRO A 120 19.32 9.53 37.90
CA PRO A 120 19.63 10.28 39.11
C PRO A 120 18.32 10.70 39.77
N LYS A 121 18.13 10.38 41.05
CA LYS A 121 17.01 10.92 41.81
C LYS A 121 17.29 12.40 42.02
N PHE A 122 16.56 13.26 41.33
CA PHE A 122 16.46 14.67 41.70
C PHE A 122 15.16 14.86 42.46
N GLU A 123 15.23 15.50 43.61
CA GLU A 123 14.06 15.88 44.38
C GLU A 123 13.69 17.30 44.00
N LEU A 124 12.48 17.48 43.49
CA LEU A 124 11.92 18.82 43.33
C LEU A 124 11.67 19.40 44.72
N LYS A 125 12.25 20.56 45.00
CA LYS A 125 11.93 21.34 46.20
C LYS A 125 10.41 21.54 46.21
N LYS A 126 9.73 21.11 47.28
CA LYS A 126 8.28 21.27 47.38
C LYS A 126 7.94 22.76 47.34
N PHE A 127 7.01 23.10 46.45
CA PHE A 127 6.47 24.44 46.34
C PHE A 127 5.68 24.75 47.61
N SER A 128 6.14 25.73 48.40
CA SER A 128 5.50 26.13 49.65
C SER A 128 4.22 26.94 49.44
N GLY A 129 3.96 27.40 48.22
CA GLY A 129 2.83 28.29 47.93
C GLY A 129 3.01 29.72 48.40
N ASP A 130 4.15 30.06 49.03
CA ASP A 130 4.44 31.42 49.46
C ASP A 130 4.94 32.25 48.27
N PRO A 131 4.21 33.29 47.82
CA PRO A 131 4.65 34.17 46.74
C PRO A 131 5.96 34.89 47.05
N LYS A 132 6.34 35.02 48.34
CA LYS A 132 7.60 35.65 48.76
C LYS A 132 8.84 34.86 48.34
N GLU A 133 8.74 33.54 48.19
CA GLU A 133 9.85 32.69 47.71
C GLU A 133 10.19 32.96 46.23
N PHE A 134 9.31 33.65 45.49
CA PHE A 134 9.49 34.05 44.09
C PHE A 134 9.82 35.54 43.93
N LEU A 135 9.77 36.30 45.02
CA LEU A 135 10.13 37.72 45.05
C LEU A 135 11.54 37.85 45.63
N THR A 136 12.54 37.34 44.91
CA THR A 136 13.92 37.79 45.11
C THR A 136 14.01 39.23 44.59
N PHE A 137 13.92 40.19 45.50
CA PHE A 137 14.37 41.57 45.31
C PHE A 137 15.75 41.75 45.94
#